data_AF-A0A0R3RNY4-F1
#
_entry.id   AF-A0A0R3RNY4-F1
#
_cell.length_a   1.000
_cell.length_b   1.000
_cell.length_c   1.000
_cell.angle_alpha   90.00
_cell.angle_beta   90.00
_cell.angle_gamma   90.00
#
_symmetry.space_group_name_H-M   'P 1'
#
loop_
_entity.id
_entity.type
_entity.pdbx_description
1 polymer ?
#
loop_
_entity_poly.entity_id
_entity_poly.type
_entity_poly.pdbx_seq_one_letter_code
_entity_poly.pdbx_strand_id
1 'polypeptide(L)'
;MIDIMWNRSSQEIRDEYGNNFDVKAKAFTNEMISKFLAKDTTGVINAYYEAIVAKRPKYSYRIGWDTWLLFYPYSFLPLCVQVRLMKILMRWFGAPTPEIIYRNTGKDRNSSKMQ
;
A
#
# COMPACT_ATOMS: atom_id res chain seq x y z
N MET A 1 -12.44 -0.79 -9.53
CA MET A 1 -11.08 -0.58 -10.11
C MET A 1 -10.27 -1.87 -10.13
N ILE A 2 -10.18 -2.60 -9.00
CA ILE A 2 -9.45 -3.87 -8.92
C ILE A 2 -9.97 -4.89 -9.95
N ASP A 3 -11.28 -4.99 -10.16
CA ASP A 3 -11.89 -5.87 -11.18
C ASP A 3 -11.40 -5.60 -12.60
N ILE A 4 -11.27 -4.32 -12.97
CA ILE A 4 -10.87 -3.92 -14.31
C ILE A 4 -9.41 -4.33 -14.54
N MET A 5 -8.55 -4.15 -13.54
CA MET A 5 -7.15 -4.56 -13.63
C MET A 5 -7.02 -6.08 -13.67
N TRP A 6 -7.76 -6.80 -12.81
CA TRP A 6 -7.73 -8.25 -12.74
C TRP A 6 -8.20 -8.91 -14.03
N ASN A 7 -9.25 -8.40 -14.66
CA ASN A 7 -9.78 -8.91 -15.93
C ASN A 7 -8.88 -8.56 -17.13
N ARG A 8 -8.05 -7.52 -17.03
CA ARG A 8 -7.07 -7.15 -18.06
C ARG A 8 -5.77 -7.94 -17.94
N SER A 9 -5.49 -8.55 -16.79
CA SER A 9 -4.28 -9.34 -16.58
C SER A 9 -4.29 -10.62 -17.43
N SER A 10 -3.10 -11.06 -17.85
CA SER A 10 -2.93 -12.35 -18.53
C SER A 10 -3.32 -13.51 -17.61
N GLN A 11 -3.68 -14.65 -18.22
CA GLN A 11 -4.06 -15.84 -17.46
C GLN A 11 -2.90 -16.35 -16.59
N GLU A 12 -1.66 -16.29 -17.10
CA GLU A 12 -0.44 -16.64 -16.35
C GLU A 12 -0.34 -15.87 -15.04
N ILE A 13 -0.52 -14.54 -15.06
CA ILE A 13 -0.46 -13.70 -13.85
C ILE A 13 -1.57 -14.07 -12.87
N ARG A 14 -2.78 -14.38 -13.36
CA ARG A 14 -3.89 -14.78 -12.50
C ARG A 14 -3.62 -16.12 -11.82
N ASP A 15 -3.01 -17.06 -12.54
CA ASP A 15 -2.63 -18.38 -12.02
C ASP A 15 -1.46 -18.30 -11.03
N GLU A 16 -0.56 -17.33 -11.18
CA GLU A 16 0.53 -17.07 -10.22
C GLU A 16 0.05 -16.46 -8.91
N TYR A 17 -0.91 -15.53 -8.99
CA TYR A 17 -1.46 -14.86 -7.82
C TYR A 17 -2.49 -15.71 -7.08
N GLY A 18 -3.22 -16.57 -7.82
CA GLY A 18 -4.26 -17.45 -7.32
C GLY A 18 -5.66 -16.93 -7.63
N ASN A 19 -6.59 -17.84 -7.94
CA ASN A 19 -7.96 -17.49 -8.35
C ASN A 19 -8.76 -16.72 -7.30
N ASN A 20 -8.40 -16.80 -6.01
CA ASN A 20 -9.08 -16.14 -4.91
C ASN A 20 -8.40 -14.83 -4.47
N PHE A 21 -7.35 -14.40 -5.17
CA PHE A 21 -6.55 -13.24 -4.76
C PHE A 21 -7.31 -11.92 -4.93
N ASP A 22 -8.13 -11.78 -5.97
CA ASP A 22 -8.87 -10.56 -6.26
C ASP A 22 -9.88 -10.23 -5.15
N VAL A 23 -10.61 -11.23 -4.65
CA VAL A 23 -11.59 -11.07 -3.57
C VAL A 23 -10.88 -10.66 -2.27
N LYS A 24 -9.77 -11.32 -1.94
CA LYS A 24 -8.96 -10.99 -0.76
C LYS A 24 -8.37 -9.58 -0.86
N ALA A 25 -7.85 -9.21 -2.03
CA ALA A 25 -7.29 -7.88 -2.28
C ALA A 25 -8.35 -6.78 -2.14
N LYS A 26 -9.58 -7.02 -2.63
CA LYS A 26 -10.70 -6.08 -2.46
C LYS A 26 -11.09 -5.91 -1.00
N ALA A 27 -11.27 -7.02 -0.27
CA ALA A 27 -11.63 -6.98 1.14
C ALA A 27 -10.59 -6.20 1.96
N PHE A 28 -9.31 -6.52 1.76
CA PHE A 28 -8.19 -5.83 2.40
C PHE A 28 -8.17 -4.34 2.06
N THR A 29 -8.34 -3.99 0.78
CA THR A 29 -8.32 -2.58 0.34
C THR A 29 -9.47 -1.79 0.96
N ASN A 30 -10.68 -2.35 1.00
CA ASN A 30 -11.84 -1.70 1.60
C ASN A 30 -11.66 -1.50 3.12
N GLU A 31 -11.10 -2.48 3.82
CA GLU A 31 -10.79 -2.38 5.25
C GLU A 31 -9.72 -1.32 5.52
N MET A 32 -8.68 -1.26 4.70
CA MET A 32 -7.62 -0.26 4.84
C MET A 32 -8.17 1.15 4.56
N ILE A 33 -8.93 1.34 3.48
CA ILE A 33 -9.55 2.63 3.17
C ILE A 33 -10.46 3.06 4.32
N SER A 34 -11.31 2.18 4.85
CA SER A 34 -12.20 2.57 5.94
C SER A 34 -11.48 2.96 7.24
N LYS A 35 -10.31 2.37 7.52
CA LYS A 35 -9.48 2.70 8.69
C LYS A 35 -8.64 3.96 8.52
N PHE A 36 -8.08 4.18 7.33
CA PHE A 36 -7.15 5.28 7.09
C PHE A 36 -7.79 6.52 6.50
N LEU A 37 -8.97 6.41 5.88
CA LEU A 37 -9.67 7.55 5.30
C LEU A 37 -10.22 8.44 6.42
N ALA A 38 -9.64 9.63 6.55
CA ALA A 38 -10.17 10.65 7.44
C ALA A 38 -11.59 11.02 7.02
N LYS A 39 -12.54 10.92 7.95
CA LYS A 39 -13.93 11.31 7.73
C LYS A 39 -14.09 12.83 7.62
N ASP A 40 -13.17 13.58 8.23
CA ASP A 40 -13.16 15.03 8.22
C ASP A 40 -12.22 15.57 7.13
N THR A 41 -12.80 16.33 6.20
CA THR A 41 -12.09 16.98 5.08
C THR A 41 -11.74 18.44 5.36
N THR A 42 -12.10 18.97 6.53
CA THR A 42 -11.91 20.38 6.92
C THR A 42 -10.44 20.81 6.79
N GLY A 43 -9.48 19.96 7.15
CA GLY A 43 -8.06 20.26 7.01
C GLY A 43 -7.64 20.54 5.56
N VAL A 44 -8.22 19.80 4.60
CA VAL A 44 -7.96 19.99 3.17
C VAL A 44 -8.60 21.28 2.68
N ILE A 45 -9.87 21.52 3.06
CA ILE A 45 -10.62 22.73 2.68
C ILE A 45 -9.91 23.99 3.19
N ASN A 46 -9.49 24.01 4.44
CA ASN A 46 -8.79 25.15 5.03
C ASN A 46 -7.45 25.42 4.34
N ALA A 47 -6.69 24.37 4.00
CA ALA A 47 -5.44 24.53 3.27
C ALA A 47 -5.66 25.15 1.88
N TYR A 48 -6.70 24.72 1.15
CA TYR A 48 -7.06 25.33 -0.13
C TYR A 48 -7.51 26.78 0.03
N TYR A 49 -8.33 27.07 1.04
CA TYR A 49 -8.78 28.44 1.31
C TYR A 49 -7.59 29.37 1.62
N GLU A 50 -6.66 28.93 2.48
CA GLU A 50 -5.44 29.67 2.79
C GLU A 50 -4.58 29.88 1.53
N ALA A 51 -4.46 28.87 0.67
CA ALA A 51 -3.68 28.97 -0.56
C ALA A 51 -4.24 30.00 -1.56
N ILE A 52 -5.57 30.12 -1.65
CA ILE A 52 -6.24 31.07 -2.56
C ILE A 52 -6.20 32.50 -2.01
N VAL A 53 -6.41 32.67 -0.71
CA VAL A 53 -6.53 34.01 -0.09
C VAL A 53 -5.17 34.63 0.26
N ALA A 54 -4.12 33.82 0.46
CA ALA A 54 -2.82 34.33 0.88
C ALA A 54 -2.15 35.20 -0.20
N LYS A 55 -1.72 36.41 0.18
CA LYS A 55 -0.91 37.30 -0.66
C LYS A 55 0.42 36.66 -1.11
N ARG A 56 0.96 35.73 -0.32
CA ARG A 56 2.14 34.91 -0.63
C ARG A 56 1.89 33.46 -0.18
N PRO A 57 1.40 32.57 -1.07
CA PRO A 57 1.08 31.20 -0.71
C PRO A 57 2.36 30.41 -0.38
N LYS A 58 2.21 29.39 0.47
CA LYS A 58 3.29 28.45 0.78
C LYS A 58 3.50 27.51 -0.41
N TYR A 59 4.74 27.08 -0.63
CA TYR A 59 5.07 26.13 -1.70
C TYR A 59 4.45 24.74 -1.47
N SER A 60 4.29 24.33 -0.21
CA SER A 60 3.70 23.03 0.13
C SER A 60 2.87 23.14 1.41
N TYR A 61 1.57 22.91 1.27
CA TYR A 61 0.64 22.77 2.40
C TYR A 61 0.64 21.31 2.85
N ARG A 62 1.06 21.06 4.08
CA ARG A 62 1.06 19.73 4.70
C ARG A 62 -0.21 19.59 5.52
N ILE A 63 -1.16 18.81 5.01
CA ILE A 63 -2.43 18.57 5.66
C ILE A 63 -2.34 17.27 6.45
N GLY A 64 -2.85 17.29 7.68
CA GLY A 64 -2.93 16.09 8.53
C GLY A 64 -1.66 15.84 9.35
N TRP A 65 -1.86 15.10 10.43
CA TRP A 65 -0.80 14.73 11.37
C TRP A 65 0.08 13.58 10.83
N ASP A 66 -0.50 12.73 9.99
CA ASP A 66 0.16 11.66 9.25
C ASP A 66 1.29 12.20 8.36
N THR A 67 1.07 13.35 7.70
CA THR A 67 2.12 14.01 6.90
C THR A 67 3.35 14.36 7.72
N TRP A 68 3.15 14.82 8.96
CA TRP A 68 4.25 15.24 9.83
C TRP A 68 4.93 14.08 10.53
N LEU A 69 4.19 13.12 11.06
CA LEU A 69 4.75 12.04 11.88
C LEU A 69 5.15 10.79 11.11
N LEU A 70 4.47 10.48 10.01
CA LEU A 70 4.70 9.22 9.29
C LEU A 70 5.43 9.48 7.99
N PHE A 71 4.86 10.31 7.12
CA PHE A 71 5.38 10.46 5.77
C PHE A 71 6.70 11.23 5.73
N TYR A 72 6.81 12.34 6.46
CA TYR A 72 8.02 13.13 6.46
C TYR A 72 9.28 12.40 6.97
N PRO A 73 9.27 11.71 8.12
CA PRO A 73 10.44 10.93 8.53
C PRO A 73 10.68 9.74 7.60
N TYR A 74 9.62 9.09 7.09
CA TYR A 74 9.78 7.98 6.15
C TYR A 74 10.50 8.39 4.87
N SER A 75 10.22 9.59 4.33
CA SER A 75 10.89 10.11 3.13
C SER A 75 12.39 10.35 3.31
N PHE A 76 12.87 10.58 4.54
CA PHE A 76 14.29 10.80 4.82
C PHE A 76 15.07 9.49 5.02
N LEU A 77 14.38 8.36 5.19
CA LEU A 77 15.03 7.06 5.39
C LEU A 77 15.66 6.51 4.10
N PRO A 78 16.76 5.75 4.20
CA PRO A 78 17.36 5.09 3.04
C PRO A 78 16.46 4.00 2.46
N LEU A 79 16.58 3.75 1.15
CA LEU A 79 15.71 2.84 0.39
C LEU A 79 15.62 1.43 1.00
N CYS A 80 16.73 0.87 1.50
CA CYS A 80 16.76 -0.46 2.11
C CYS A 80 15.88 -0.53 3.37
N VAL A 81 15.89 0.53 4.18
CA VAL A 81 15.09 0.62 5.41
C VAL A 81 13.63 0.82 5.06
N GLN A 82 13.32 1.68 4.08
CA GLN A 82 11.96 1.89 3.58
C GLN A 82 11.32 0.58 3.11
N VAL A 83 12.01 -0.18 2.25
CA VAL A 83 11.50 -1.48 1.76
C VAL A 83 11.29 -2.47 2.91
N ARG A 84 12.18 -2.50 3.90
CA ARG A 84 12.04 -3.40 5.06
C ARG A 84 10.86 -3.01 5.93
N LEU A 85 10.69 -1.71 6.21
CA LEU A 85 9.54 -1.19 6.95
C LEU A 85 8.24 -1.52 6.24
N MET A 86 8.14 -1.29 4.94
CA MET A 86 6.93 -1.59 4.18
C MET A 86 6.59 -3.10 4.21
N LYS A 87 7.59 -3.98 4.10
CA LYS A 87 7.38 -5.44 4.24
C LYS A 87 6.87 -5.82 5.62
N ILE A 88 7.43 -5.24 6.68
CA ILE A 88 6.97 -5.47 8.06
C ILE A 88 5.53 -4.99 8.21
N LEU A 89 5.24 -3.79 7.70
CA LEU A 89 3.92 -3.17 7.76
C LEU A 89 2.86 -4.00 7.03
N MET A 90 3.15 -4.43 5.80
CA MET A 90 2.27 -5.31 5.02
C MET A 90 2.00 -6.64 5.73
N ARG A 91 3.02 -7.23 6.37
CA ARG A 91 2.85 -8.45 7.16
C ARG A 91 1.96 -8.22 8.38
N TRP A 92 2.10 -7.05 9.04
CA TRP A 92 1.32 -6.72 10.22
C TRP A 92 -0.15 -6.46 9.90
N PHE A 93 -0.45 -5.79 8.79
CA PHE A 93 -1.82 -5.59 8.32
C PHE A 93 -2.45 -6.84 7.70
N GLY A 94 -1.70 -7.94 7.54
CA GLY A 94 -2.23 -9.18 6.97
C GLY A 94 -2.51 -9.07 5.48
N ALA A 95 -1.68 -8.33 4.74
CA ALA A 95 -1.83 -8.18 3.30
C ALA A 95 -1.86 -9.56 2.60
N PRO A 96 -2.76 -9.77 1.62
CA PRO A 96 -2.84 -11.03 0.92
C PRO A 96 -1.53 -11.28 0.15
N THR A 97 -0.92 -12.43 0.39
CA THR A 97 0.27 -12.88 -0.32
C THR A 97 -0.11 -13.70 -1.55
N PRO A 98 0.53 -13.49 -2.71
CA PRO A 98 0.27 -14.28 -3.90
C PRO A 98 0.72 -15.74 -3.73
N GLU A 99 0.05 -16.65 -4.43
CA GLU A 99 0.30 -18.10 -4.32
C GLU A 99 1.71 -18.53 -4.78
N ILE A 100 2.30 -17.80 -5.73
CA ILE A 100 3.67 -18.04 -6.21
C ILE A 100 4.72 -18.08 -5.10
N ILE A 101 4.54 -17.29 -4.04
CA ILE A 101 5.48 -17.25 -2.90
C ILE A 101 5.51 -18.62 -2.22
N TYR A 102 4.35 -19.24 -2.02
CA TYR A 102 4.25 -20.57 -1.41
C TYR A 102 4.82 -21.65 -2.35
N ARG A 103 4.56 -21.54 -3.65
CA ARG A 103 5.12 -22.44 -4.68
C ARG A 103 6.65 -22.44 -4.67
N ASN A 104 7.26 -21.27 -4.66
CA ASN A 104 8.72 -21.12 -4.65
C ASN A 104 9.33 -21.60 -3.32
N THR A 105 8.74 -21.23 -2.18
CA THR A 105 9.22 -21.66 -0.86
C THR A 105 9.18 -23.18 -0.69
N GLY A 106 8.22 -23.87 -1.32
CA GLY A 106 8.15 -25.33 -1.35
C GLY A 106 9.24 -25.95 -2.23
N LYS A 107 9.50 -25.36 -3.40
CA LYS A 107 10.55 -25.79 -4.33
C LYS A 107 11.95 -25.68 -3.71
N ASP A 108 12.23 -24.57 -3.04
CA ASP A 108 13.53 -24.32 -2.39
C ASP A 108 13.80 -25.33 -1.26
N ARG A 109 12.77 -25.65 -0.46
CA ARG A 109 12.85 -26.68 0.59
C ARG A 109 13.16 -28.07 0.02
N ASN A 110 12.57 -28.42 -1.11
CA ASN A 110 12.82 -29.72 -1.75
C ASN A 110 14.22 -29.78 -2.35
N SER A 111 14.70 -28.68 -2.94
CA SER A 111 16.07 -28.58 -3.46
C SER A 111 17.13 -28.71 -2.35
N SER A 112 16.89 -28.13 -1.17
CA SER A 112 17.81 -28.23 -0.02
C SER A 112 17.85 -29.61 0.65
N LYS A 113 16.90 -30.49 0.36
CA LYS A 113 16.88 -31.88 0.88
C LYS A 113 17.55 -32.89 -0.06
N MET A 114 17.86 -32.49 -1.29
CA MET A 114 18.50 -33.33 -2.30
C MET A 114 20.03 -33.11 -2.39
N GLN A 115 20.56 -32.13 -1.64
CA GLN A 115 21.99 -31.95 -1.38
C GLN A 115 22.34 -32.54 -0.02
#